data_AF-A0A6I7D4Z6-F1
#
_entry.id   AF-A0A6I7D4Z6-F1
#
_cell.length_a   1.000
_cell.length_b   1.000
_cell.length_c   1.000
_cell.angle_alpha   90.00
_cell.angle_beta   90.00
_cell.angle_gamma   90.00
#
_symmetry.space_group_name_H-M   'P 1'
#
loop_
_entity.id
_entity.type
_entity.pdbx_description
1 polymer ?
#
loop_
_entity_poly.entity_id
_entity_poly.type
_entity_poly.pdbx_seq_one_letter_code
_entity_poly.pdbx_strand_id
1 'polypeptide(L)'
;MSYTNKPVPEEIKRWNWGAFMFNIIWGFGNKSYLPLLVLVPLLNLVWIFVCGIKGNEWAWKNGDYDSVETFMKVQETWNRAGFIYFIISIIMAVLFFIFFFTTMMAMIATSASHGY
;
A
#
# COMPACT_ATOMS: atom_id res chain seq x y z
N MET A 1 -5.12 -21.89 13.42
CA MET A 1 -4.55 -21.56 12.09
C MET A 1 -4.27 -22.90 11.42
N SER A 2 -5.08 -23.31 10.45
CA SER A 2 -4.85 -24.57 9.75
C SER A 2 -3.64 -24.39 8.83
N TYR A 3 -2.54 -25.10 9.08
CA TYR A 3 -1.37 -25.13 8.21
C TYR A 3 -1.61 -26.05 7.01
N THR A 4 -2.77 -25.94 6.36
CA THR A 4 -2.97 -26.62 5.10
C THR A 4 -1.97 -26.05 4.10
N ASN A 5 -1.15 -26.92 3.52
CA ASN A 5 -0.35 -26.65 2.33
C ASN A 5 -1.29 -26.37 1.15
N LYS A 6 -2.12 -25.32 1.25
CA LYS A 6 -3.01 -24.88 0.18
C LYS A 6 -2.09 -24.49 -0.97
N PRO A 7 -2.11 -25.23 -2.10
CA PRO A 7 -1.28 -24.89 -3.23
C PRO A 7 -1.58 -23.45 -3.64
N VAL A 8 -0.54 -22.69 -3.90
CA VAL A 8 -0.63 -21.28 -4.31
C VAL A 8 -0.56 -21.27 -5.83
N PRO A 9 -1.65 -20.96 -6.55
CA PRO A 9 -1.63 -20.85 -8.00
C PRO A 9 -0.62 -19.79 -8.44
N GLU A 10 0.10 -20.02 -9.54
CA GLU A 10 1.06 -19.03 -10.05
C GLU A 10 0.35 -17.72 -10.47
N GLU A 11 -0.87 -17.84 -10.98
CA GLU A 11 -1.71 -16.74 -11.46
C GLU A 11 -1.96 -15.64 -10.42
N ILE A 12 -1.97 -15.99 -9.12
CA ILE A 12 -2.23 -15.04 -8.03
C ILE A 12 -0.97 -14.31 -7.56
N LYS A 13 0.22 -14.77 -7.95
CA LYS A 13 1.52 -14.20 -7.56
C LYS A 13 1.85 -12.95 -8.40
N ARG A 14 0.99 -11.95 -8.30
CA ARG A 14 1.14 -10.63 -8.92
C ARG A 14 1.13 -9.53 -7.87
N TRP A 15 1.68 -8.38 -8.24
CA TRP A 15 1.64 -7.18 -7.41
C TRP A 15 0.21 -6.80 -7.03
N ASN A 16 0.00 -6.43 -5.77
CA ASN A 16 -1.27 -5.94 -5.25
C ASN A 16 -1.11 -4.53 -4.67
N TRP A 17 -1.58 -3.53 -5.42
CA TRP A 17 -1.58 -2.13 -5.00
C TRP A 17 -2.42 -1.87 -3.74
N GLY A 18 -3.48 -2.66 -3.52
CA GLY A 18 -4.30 -2.56 -2.32
C GLY A 18 -3.54 -3.02 -1.08
N ALA A 19 -2.82 -4.15 -1.15
CA ALA A 19 -1.96 -4.62 -0.07
C ALA A 19 -0.79 -3.66 0.21
N PHE A 20 -0.24 -3.03 -0.83
CA PHE A 20 0.81 -2.02 -0.71
C PHE A 20 0.30 -0.73 -0.04
N MET A 21 -0.74 -0.09 -0.60
CA MET A 21 -1.25 1.20 -0.13
C MET A 21 -2.08 1.12 1.15
N PHE A 22 -2.89 0.06 1.28
CA PHE A 22 -3.86 -0.11 2.36
C PHE A 22 -3.49 -1.27 3.29
N ASN A 23 -2.21 -1.63 3.39
CA ASN A 23 -1.65 -2.73 4.19
C ASN A 23 -2.47 -3.13 5.44
N ILE A 24 -2.76 -2.21 6.36
CA ILE A 24 -3.57 -2.49 7.57
C ILE A 24 -5.01 -2.88 7.22
N ILE A 25 -5.75 -2.01 6.51
CA ILE A 25 -7.18 -2.21 6.18
C ILE A 25 -7.36 -3.43 5.27
N TRP A 26 -6.51 -3.55 4.26
CA TRP A 26 -6.44 -4.69 3.36
C TRP A 26 -6.15 -5.98 4.14
N GLY A 27 -5.24 -5.93 5.12
CA GLY A 27 -4.91 -7.07 5.97
C GLY A 27 -6.13 -7.59 6.74
N PHE A 28 -6.86 -6.71 7.42
CA PHE A 28 -8.11 -7.07 8.10
C PHE A 28 -9.15 -7.64 7.13
N GLY A 29 -9.38 -6.97 6.00
CA GLY A 29 -10.35 -7.41 4.98
C GLY A 29 -10.04 -8.78 4.36
N ASN A 30 -8.78 -9.20 4.39
CA ASN A 30 -8.31 -10.47 3.82
C ASN A 30 -7.89 -11.50 4.88
N LYS A 31 -8.24 -11.28 6.16
CA LYS A 31 -7.85 -12.13 7.29
C LYS A 31 -6.33 -12.41 7.32
N SER A 32 -5.52 -11.43 6.89
CA SER A 32 -4.07 -11.52 6.80
C SER A 32 -3.43 -10.47 7.71
N TYR A 33 -2.73 -10.91 8.76
CA TYR A 33 -2.22 -10.02 9.80
C TYR A 33 -0.72 -9.71 9.67
N LEU A 34 0.01 -10.37 8.77
CA LEU A 34 1.39 -10.01 8.44
C LEU A 34 1.55 -8.55 7.97
N PRO A 35 0.60 -7.94 7.24
CA PRO A 35 0.64 -6.52 6.94
C PRO A 35 0.73 -5.59 8.15
N LEU A 36 0.33 -6.01 9.37
CA LEU A 36 0.45 -5.18 10.57
C LEU A 36 1.89 -4.89 10.99
N LEU A 37 2.88 -5.64 10.47
CA LEU A 37 4.30 -5.37 10.71
C LEU A 37 4.77 -4.03 10.09
N VAL A 38 3.97 -3.37 9.26
CA VAL A 38 4.18 -1.96 8.88
C VAL A 38 4.13 -0.99 10.06
N LEU A 39 3.60 -1.40 11.22
CA LEU A 39 3.62 -0.60 12.45
C LEU A 39 5.00 -0.62 13.15
N VAL A 40 5.89 -1.53 12.76
CA VAL A 40 7.25 -1.59 13.28
C VAL A 40 8.10 -0.53 12.56
N PRO A 41 8.69 0.43 13.29
CA PRO A 41 9.54 1.47 12.69
C PRO A 41 10.70 0.88 11.90
N LEU A 42 11.09 1.56 10.80
CA LEU A 42 12.13 1.17 9.85
C LEU A 42 11.81 -0.08 9.01
N LEU A 43 11.24 -1.13 9.62
CA LEU A 43 10.76 -2.30 8.90
C LEU A 43 9.67 -1.91 7.89
N ASN A 44 8.81 -0.95 8.25
CA ASN A 44 7.73 -0.45 7.42
C ASN A 44 8.19 0.02 6.03
N LEU A 45 9.41 0.55 5.88
CA LEU A 45 9.95 1.03 4.60
C LEU A 45 10.10 -0.10 3.58
N VAL A 46 10.48 -1.30 4.04
CA VAL A 46 10.63 -2.49 3.19
C VAL A 46 9.35 -3.31 3.18
N TRP A 47 8.67 -3.39 4.33
CA TRP A 47 7.54 -4.30 4.52
C TRP A 47 6.33 -3.95 3.66
N ILE A 48 6.10 -2.67 3.35
CA ILE A 48 5.04 -2.28 2.40
C ILE A 48 5.22 -2.95 1.02
N PHE A 49 6.46 -3.11 0.55
CA PHE A 49 6.74 -3.80 -0.72
C PHE A 49 6.52 -5.30 -0.59
N VAL A 50 6.89 -5.89 0.56
CA VAL A 50 6.58 -7.29 0.86
C VAL A 50 5.07 -7.53 0.86
N CYS A 51 4.27 -6.60 1.41
CA CYS A 51 2.82 -6.65 1.33
C CYS A 51 2.33 -6.61 -0.13
N GLY A 52 2.89 -5.72 -0.96
CA GLY A 52 2.54 -5.64 -2.38
C GLY A 52 2.87 -6.92 -3.16
N ILE A 53 3.98 -7.59 -2.87
CA ILE A 53 4.43 -8.82 -3.56
C ILE A 53 3.69 -10.07 -3.04
N LYS A 54 3.61 -10.23 -1.71
CA LYS A 54 3.14 -11.46 -1.06
C LYS A 54 1.70 -11.39 -0.56
N GLY A 55 1.06 -10.22 -0.60
CA GLY A 55 -0.29 -10.02 -0.09
C GLY A 55 -1.28 -11.07 -0.62
N ASN A 56 -1.35 -11.24 -1.95
CA ASN A 56 -2.26 -12.22 -2.56
C ASN A 56 -2.03 -13.64 -2.03
N GLU A 57 -0.79 -14.07 -1.84
CA GLU A 57 -0.47 -15.39 -1.29
C GLU A 57 -1.03 -15.55 0.13
N TRP A 58 -0.88 -14.53 0.98
CA TRP A 58 -1.40 -14.56 2.35
C TRP A 58 -2.92 -14.56 2.39
N ALA A 59 -3.57 -13.71 1.58
CA ALA A 59 -5.03 -13.68 1.46
C ALA A 59 -5.59 -15.02 0.95
N TRP A 60 -4.93 -15.64 -0.03
CA TRP A 60 -5.34 -16.93 -0.57
C TRP A 60 -5.28 -18.05 0.47
N LYS A 61 -4.20 -18.08 1.27
CA LYS A 61 -4.02 -19.08 2.33
C LYS A 61 -5.01 -18.94 3.47
N ASN A 62 -5.42 -17.70 3.79
CA ASN A 62 -6.31 -17.42 4.92
C ASN A 62 -7.79 -17.33 4.54
N GLY A 63 -8.11 -17.24 3.25
CA GLY A 63 -9.47 -17.07 2.76
C GLY A 63 -10.11 -18.36 2.25
N ASP A 64 -11.43 -18.40 2.44
CA ASP A 64 -12.31 -19.48 1.99
C ASP A 64 -12.86 -19.11 0.61
N TYR A 65 -12.09 -19.43 -0.44
CA TYR A 65 -12.44 -19.15 -1.83
C TYR A 65 -12.64 -20.46 -2.58
N ASP A 66 -13.76 -20.57 -3.30
CA ASP A 66 -14.12 -21.77 -4.08
C ASP A 66 -13.27 -21.91 -5.36
N SER A 67 -12.72 -20.81 -5.87
CA SER A 67 -11.92 -20.79 -7.09
C SER A 67 -10.91 -19.63 -7.12
N VAL A 68 -9.89 -19.78 -7.97
CA VAL A 68 -8.90 -18.72 -8.25
C VAL A 68 -9.58 -17.50 -8.86
N GLU A 69 -10.57 -17.71 -9.73
CA GLU A 69 -11.32 -16.62 -10.36
C GLU A 69 -12.06 -15.76 -9.34
N THR A 70 -12.78 -16.38 -8.39
CA THR A 70 -13.50 -15.64 -7.34
C THR A 70 -12.52 -14.86 -6.45
N PHE A 71 -11.39 -15.47 -6.10
CA PHE A 71 -10.33 -14.77 -5.37
C PHE A 71 -9.80 -13.55 -6.13
N MET A 72 -9.51 -13.71 -7.41
CA MET A 72 -8.93 -12.66 -8.25
C MET A 72 -9.89 -11.49 -8.41
N LYS A 73 -11.21 -11.72 -8.53
CA LYS A 73 -12.21 -10.63 -8.55
C LYS A 73 -12.17 -9.77 -7.28
N VAL A 74 -12.00 -10.39 -6.11
CA VAL A 74 -11.83 -9.66 -4.84
C VAL A 74 -10.52 -8.87 -4.85
N GLN A 75 -9.41 -9.50 -5.23
CA GLN A 75 -8.11 -8.82 -5.26
C GLN A 75 -8.03 -7.72 -6.31
N GLU A 76 -8.74 -7.82 -7.42
CA GLU A 76 -8.78 -6.76 -8.45
C GLU A 76 -9.50 -5.51 -7.97
N THR A 77 -10.51 -5.67 -7.11
CA THR A 77 -11.17 -4.53 -6.48
C THR A 77 -10.19 -3.78 -5.56
N TRP A 78 -9.46 -4.52 -4.72
CA TRP A 78 -8.39 -3.95 -3.89
C TRP A 78 -7.26 -3.33 -4.71
N ASN A 79 -6.82 -4.02 -5.77
CA ASN A 79 -5.74 -3.58 -6.62
C ASN A 79 -6.10 -2.29 -7.36
N ARG A 80 -7.31 -2.18 -7.89
CA ARG A 80 -7.79 -0.95 -8.55
C ARG A 80 -7.89 0.21 -7.56
N ALA A 81 -8.47 -0.01 -6.38
CA ALA A 81 -8.57 1.02 -5.36
C ALA A 81 -7.19 1.52 -4.91
N GLY A 82 -6.26 0.58 -4.65
CA GLY A 82 -4.90 0.90 -4.24
C GLY A 82 -4.13 1.65 -5.32
N PHE A 83 -4.29 1.26 -6.59
CA PHE A 83 -3.60 1.91 -7.70
C PHE A 83 -4.07 3.36 -7.90
N ILE A 84 -5.39 3.58 -7.91
CA ILE A 84 -5.96 4.93 -8.01
C ILE A 84 -5.47 5.80 -6.85
N TYR A 85 -5.49 5.27 -5.63
CA TYR A 85 -5.03 6.00 -4.46
C TYR A 85 -3.53 6.30 -4.51
N PHE A 86 -2.71 5.38 -5.02
CA PHE A 86 -1.28 5.61 -5.24
C PHE A 86 -1.06 6.81 -6.19
N ILE A 87 -1.72 6.84 -7.34
CA ILE A 87 -1.61 7.96 -8.29
C ILE A 87 -2.05 9.29 -7.64
N ILE A 88 -3.18 9.31 -6.93
CA ILE A 88 -3.65 10.49 -6.21
C ILE A 88 -2.61 10.93 -5.17
N SER A 89 -2.02 10.00 -4.42
CA SER A 89 -1.03 10.33 -3.38
C SER A 89 0.23 10.96 -3.96
N ILE A 90 0.70 10.51 -5.13
CA ILE A 90 1.85 11.11 -5.83
C ILE A 90 1.50 12.53 -6.29
N ILE A 91 0.33 12.73 -6.91
CA ILE A 91 -0.12 14.05 -7.35
C ILE A 91 -0.19 15.02 -6.16
N MET A 92 -0.81 14.59 -5.06
CA MET A 92 -0.93 15.41 -3.85
C MET A 92 0.43 15.72 -3.22
N ALA A 93 1.35 14.77 -3.19
CA ALA A 93 2.71 14.99 -2.67
C ALA A 93 3.48 16.01 -3.51
N VAL A 94 3.37 15.96 -4.84
CA VAL A 94 4.01 16.93 -5.74
C VAL A 94 3.41 18.33 -5.56
N LEU A 95 2.07 18.44 -5.53
CA LEU A 95 1.39 19.72 -5.30
C LEU A 95 1.76 20.32 -3.94
N PHE A 96 1.78 19.50 -2.89
CA PHE A 96 2.20 19.92 -1.56
C PHE A 96 3.66 20.38 -1.56
N PHE A 97 4.57 19.64 -2.20
CA PHE A 97 5.97 20.00 -2.29
C PHE A 97 6.16 21.36 -2.98
N ILE A 98 5.51 21.59 -4.12
CA ILE A 98 5.58 22.87 -4.84
C ILE A 98 5.04 24.02 -3.96
N PHE A 99 3.88 23.82 -3.34
CA PHE A 99 3.28 24.84 -2.47
C PHE A 99 4.17 25.15 -1.25
N PHE A 100 4.67 24.12 -0.56
CA PHE A 100 5.54 24.27 0.59
C PHE A 100 6.87 24.93 0.20
N PHE A 101 7.48 24.50 -0.91
CA PHE A 101 8.74 25.07 -1.38
C PHE A 101 8.60 26.56 -1.73
N THR A 102 7.56 26.93 -2.48
CA THR A 102 7.32 28.32 -2.88
C THR A 102 7.04 29.23 -1.69
N THR A 103 6.23 28.79 -0.73
CA THR A 103 5.94 29.54 0.50
C THR A 103 7.18 29.68 1.39
N MET A 104 7.98 28.62 1.54
CA MET A 104 9.24 28.67 2.29
C MET A 104 10.25 29.65 1.67
N MET A 105 10.39 29.65 0.34
CA MET A 105 11.25 30.60 -0.37
C MET A 105 10.78 32.04 -0.21
N ALA A 106 9.47 32.29 -0.25
CA ALA A 106 8.92 33.62 -0.02
C ALA A 106 9.21 34.13 1.42
N MET A 107 9.10 33.25 2.43
CA MET A 107 9.45 33.59 3.81
C MET A 107 10.94 33.93 3.96
N ILE A 108 11.82 33.15 3.33
CA ILE A 108 13.28 33.42 3.34
C ILE A 108 13.60 34.75 2.64
N ALA A 109 12.96 35.03 1.51
CA ALA A 109 13.16 36.30 0.79
C ALA A 109 12.68 37.51 1.62
N THR A 110 11.57 37.36 2.34
CA THR A 110 11.01 38.41 3.19
C THR A 110 11.86 38.64 4.44
N SER A 111 12.37 37.60 5.09
CA SER A 111 13.28 37.78 6.23
C SER A 111 14.61 38.42 5.81
N ALA A 112 15.10 38.12 4.61
CA ALA A 112 16.29 38.77 4.04
C ALA A 112 16.06 40.26 3.72
N SER A 113 14.84 40.66 3.35
CA SER A 113 14.54 42.07 3.03
C SER A 113 14.33 42.96 4.27
N HIS A 114 13.99 42.39 5.42
CA HIS A 114 13.81 43.14 6.68
C HIS A 114 15.10 43.23 7.53
N GLY A 115 16.20 42.61 7.08
CA GLY A 115 17.51 42.63 7.75
C GLY A 115 18.43 43.78 7.34
N TYR A 116 17.95 44.75 6.56
CA TYR A 116 18.67 45.97 6.15
C TYR A 116 17.93 47.22 6.63
#